data_AF-A0AAN9BWN7-F1
#
_entry.id   AF-A0AAN9BWN7-F1
#
_cell.length_a   1.000
_cell.length_b   1.000
_cell.length_c   1.000
_cell.angle_alpha   90.00
_cell.angle_beta   90.00
_cell.angle_gamma   90.00
#
_symmetry.space_group_name_H-M   'P 1'
#
loop_
_entity.id
_entity.type
_entity.pdbx_description
1 polymer ?
#
loop_
_entity_poly.entity_id
_entity_poly.type
_entity_poly.pdbx_seq_one_letter_code
_entity_poly.pdbx_strand_id
1 'polypeptide(L)' 'MPPRRKVTTFNKARAIAWLQDGESKREVGRRLGVSHSVVVRLHQKFQATNSVVERPRSGRPAFVKGGP' A
#
# COMPACT_ATOMS: atom_id res chain seq x y z
N MET A 1 -5.73 11.34 -17.72
CA MET A 1 -5.50 11.28 -16.26
C MET A 1 -4.11 10.69 -16.02
N PRO A 2 -3.22 11.31 -15.24
CA PRO A 2 -1.89 10.74 -14.97
C PRO A 2 -2.01 9.38 -14.27
N PRO A 3 -1.13 8.41 -14.57
CA PRO A 3 -1.14 7.13 -13.88
C PRO A 3 -0.88 7.33 -12.38
N ARG A 4 -1.69 6.65 -11.54
CA ARG A 4 -1.52 6.68 -10.07
C ARG A 4 -0.16 6.09 -9.70
N ARG A 5 0.78 6.95 -9.26
CA ARG A 5 2.09 6.50 -8.77
C ARG A 5 1.88 5.59 -7.57
N LYS A 6 2.30 4.33 -7.67
CA LYS A 6 2.17 3.36 -6.58
C LYS A 6 3.17 3.71 -5.47
N VAL A 7 2.70 3.71 -4.23
CA VAL A 7 3.60 3.82 -3.06
C VAL A 7 4.41 2.53 -2.98
N THR A 8 5.73 2.66 -3.03
CA THR A 8 6.66 1.54 -2.93
C THR A 8 6.54 0.85 -1.57
N THR A 9 6.89 -0.43 -1.49
CA THR A 9 6.90 -1.16 -0.21
C THR A 9 7.79 -0.50 0.83
N PHE A 10 8.92 0.07 0.41
CA PHE A 10 9.82 0.84 1.26
C PHE A 10 9.12 2.07 1.86
N ASN A 11 8.44 2.88 1.04
CA ASN A 11 7.70 4.05 1.52
C ASN A 11 6.53 3.66 2.41
N LYS A 12 5.90 2.51 2.17
CA LYS A 12 4.85 1.97 3.06
C LYS A 12 5.42 1.60 4.43
N ALA A 13 6.55 0.90 4.49
CA ALA A 13 7.21 0.54 5.74
C ALA A 13 7.62 1.80 6.53
N ARG A 14 8.24 2.77 5.85
CA ARG A 14 8.61 4.07 6.45
C ARG A 14 7.40 4.83 6.98
N ALA A 15 6.29 4.83 6.26
CA ALA A 15 5.04 5.45 6.72
C ALA A 15 4.52 4.80 8.01
N ILE A 16 4.56 3.47 8.11
CA ILE A 16 4.10 2.76 9.32
C ILE A 16 5.02 3.06 10.50
N ALA A 17 6.34 3.08 10.32
CA ALA A 17 7.29 3.43 11.37
C ALA A 17 6.98 4.82 11.96
N TRP A 18 6.84 5.85 11.10
CA TRP A 18 6.49 7.20 11.57
C TRP A 18 5.13 7.28 12.27
N LEU A 19 4.14 6.50 11.82
CA LEU A 19 2.85 6.44 12.51
C LEU A 19 2.96 5.78 13.89
N GLN A 20 3.85 4.79 14.06
CA GLN A 20 4.14 4.17 15.36
C GLN A 20 4.91 5.13 16.28
N ASP A 21 5.77 5.97 15.72
CA ASP A 21 6.47 7.05 16.42
C ASP A 21 5.53 8.22 16.80
N GLY A 22 4.25 8.14 16.45
CA GLY A 22 3.24 9.12 16.83
C GLY A 22 3.02 10.25 15.81
N GLU A 23 3.63 10.20 14.63
CA GLU A 23 3.38 11.22 13.62
C GLU A 23 1.94 11.21 13.11
N SER A 24 1.43 12.40 12.79
CA SER A 24 0.10 12.51 12.22
C SER A 24 0.09 11.96 10.78
N LYS A 25 -1.04 11.34 10.40
CA LYS A 25 -1.24 10.83 9.03
C LYS A 25 -1.09 11.91 7.95
N ARG A 26 -1.39 13.17 8.30
CA ARG A 26 -1.24 14.33 7.41
C ARG A 26 0.24 14.65 7.17
N GLU A 27 1.04 14.62 8.24
CA GLU A 27 2.47 14.89 8.17
C GLU A 27 3.22 13.80 7.39
N VAL A 28 2.91 12.52 7.68
CA VAL A 28 3.43 11.37 6.92
C VAL A 28 3.10 11.51 5.42
N GLY A 29 1.88 11.97 5.09
CA GLY A 29 1.48 12.22 3.71
C GLY A 29 2.33 13.29 3.03
N ARG A 30 2.56 14.42 3.71
CA ARG A 30 3.40 15.52 3.22
C ARG A 30 4.83 15.05 2.96
N ARG A 31 5.44 14.34 3.92
CA ARG A 31 6.82 13.83 3.80
C ARG A 31 7.02 12.85 2.66
N LEU A 32 5.99 12.05 2.35
CA LEU A 32 6.04 11.07 1.25
C LEU A 32 5.53 11.62 -0.09
N GLY A 33 5.00 12.84 -0.12
CA GLY A 33 4.34 13.40 -1.30
C GLY A 33 3.07 12.64 -1.70
N VAL A 34 2.37 12.03 -0.75
CA VAL A 34 1.12 11.27 -0.97
C VAL A 34 -0.03 11.90 -0.22
N SER A 35 -1.26 11.68 -0.70
CA SER A 35 -2.43 12.23 -0.03
C SER A 35 -2.67 11.58 1.34
N HIS A 36 -3.27 12.35 2.25
CA HIS A 36 -3.72 11.86 3.55
C HIS A 36 -4.54 10.56 3.46
N SER A 37 -5.44 10.47 2.46
CA SER A 37 -6.28 9.29 2.24
C SER A 37 -5.47 8.03 1.89
N VAL A 38 -4.32 8.16 1.24
CA VAL A 38 -3.41 7.03 0.97
C VAL A 38 -2.81 6.52 2.28
N VAL A 39 -2.39 7.42 3.17
CA VAL A 39 -1.83 7.07 4.48
C VAL A 39 -2.89 6.42 5.37
N VAL A 40 -4.13 6.94 5.38
CA VAL A 40 -5.25 6.34 6.12
C VAL A 40 -5.51 4.90 5.67
N ARG A 41 -5.64 4.67 4.36
CA ARG A 41 -5.88 3.33 3.81
C ARG A 41 -4.72 2.37 4.09
N LEU A 42 -3.49 2.87 4.01
CA LEU A 42 -2.30 2.10 4.35
C LEU A 42 -2.33 1.66 5.82
N HIS A 43 -2.58 2.59 6.73
CA HIS A 43 -2.65 2.31 8.17
C HIS A 43 -3.78 1.33 8.50
N GLN A 44 -4.98 1.52 7.94
CA GLN A 44 -6.10 0.59 8.12
C GLN A 44 -5.75 -0.82 7.63
N LYS A 45 -5.12 -0.94 6.45
CA LYS A 45 -4.69 -2.23 5.92
C LYS A 45 -3.63 -2.88 6.82
N PHE A 46 -2.67 -2.09 7.31
CA PHE A 46 -1.64 -2.58 8.22
C PHE A 46 -2.27 -3.09 9.53
N GLN A 47 -3.19 -2.33 10.13
CA GLN A 47 -3.90 -2.78 11.33
C GLN A 47 -4.70 -4.08 11.10
N ALA A 48 -5.27 -4.27 9.91
CA ALA A 48 -6.02 -5.48 9.57
C ALA A 48 -5.15 -6.71 9.24
N THR A 49 -3.92 -6.52 8.75
CA THR A 49 -3.10 -7.61 8.18
C THR A 49 -1.72 -7.75 8.79
N ASN A 50 -1.33 -6.81 9.64
CA ASN A 50 0.02 -6.62 10.18
C ASN A 50 1.14 -6.66 9.12
N SER A 51 0.83 -6.29 7.87
CA SER A 51 1.74 -6.40 6.73
C SER A 51 1.66 -5.21 5.78
N VAL A 52 2.83 -4.72 5.38
CA VAL A 52 2.99 -3.68 4.35
C VAL A 52 3.18 -4.24 2.94
N VAL A 53 3.39 -5.56 2.84
CA VAL A 53 3.62 -6.24 1.57
C VAL A 53 2.30 -6.40 0.82
N GLU A 54 2.34 -6.26 -0.50
CA GLU A 54 1.18 -6.62 -1.32
C GLU A 54 1.10 -8.13 -1.45
N ARG A 55 -0.04 -8.71 -1.05
CA ARG A 55 -0.32 -10.12 -1.32
C ARG A 55 -0.25 -10.34 -2.84
N PRO A 56 0.40 -11.42 -3.31
CA PRO A 56 0.30 -11.81 -4.71
C PRO A 56 -1.18 -11.93 -5.06
N ARG A 57 -1.64 -11.15 -6.05
CA ARG A 57 -2.99 -11.31 -6.58
C ARG A 57 -2.91 -12.48 -7.53
N SER A 58 -3.55 -13.60 -7.17
CA SER A 58 -3.89 -14.60 -8.17
C SER A 58 -4.81 -13.88 -9.16
N GLY A 59 -4.33 -13.73 -10.39
CA GLY A 59 -5.15 -13.22 -11.47
C GLY A 59 -6.35 -14.15 -11.70
N ARG A 60 -7.27 -13.72 -12.57
CA ARG A 60 -8.28 -14.64 -13.10
C ARG A 60 -7.52 -15.81 -13.75
N PRO A 61 -7.80 -17.07 -13.39
CA PRO A 61 -7.19 -18.20 -14.09
C PRO A 61 -7.50 -18.07 -15.58
N ALA A 62 -6.45 -17.98 -16.40
CA ALA A 62 -6.61 -18.07 -17.84
C ALA A 62 -7.03 -19.51 -18.14
N PHE A 63 -8.19 -19.69 -18.76
CA PHE A 63 -8.58 -20.98 -19.32
C PHE A 63 -7.48 -21.36 -20.33
N VAL A 64 -6.60 -22.29 -19.93
CA VAL A 64 -5.62 -22.89 -20.84
C VAL A 64 -6.41 -23.84 -21.73
N LYS A 65 -6.84 -23.38 -22.91
CA LYS A 65 -7.37 -24.28 -23.96
C LYS A 65 -6.18 -25.02 -24.55
N GLY A 66 -6.06 -26.31 -24.22
CA GLY A 66 -5.10 -27.21 -24.85
C GLY A 66 -4.48 -28.18 -23.85
N GLY A 67 -5.19 -29.27 -23.54
CA GLY A 67 -4.61 -30.53 -23.12
C GLY A 67 -4.99 -31.58 -24.16
N PRO A 68 -4.09 -32.54 -24.49
CA PRO A 68 -4.24 -33.47 -25.61
C PRO A 68 -5.50 -34.34 -25.51
#